data_AF-A0A7W0BX25-F1
#
_entry.id   AF-A0A7W0BX25-F1
#
_cell.length_a   1.000
_cell.length_b   1.000
_cell.length_c   1.000
_cell.angle_alpha   90.00
_cell.angle_beta   90.00
_cell.angle_gamma   90.00
#
_symmetry.space_group_name_H-M   'P 1'
#
loop_
_entity.id
_entity.type
_entity.pdbx_description
1 polymer ?
#
loop_
_entity_poly.entity_id
_entity_poly.type
_entity_poly.pdbx_seq_one_letter_code
_entity_poly.pdbx_strand_id
1 'polypeptide(L)' 'MPLIQDEKLKCAECGYPIVTETLEWAPNLYVAGALAELEIGLISRNISGARQAAKMIANSV' A
#
# COMPACT_ATOMS: atom_id res chain seq x y z
N MET A 1 10.23 -6.36 12.16
CA MET A 1 10.97 -5.47 11.24
C MET A 1 11.19 -4.16 11.97
N PRO A 2 12.45 -3.73 12.19
CA PRO A 2 12.75 -2.53 12.97
C PRO A 2 11.98 -1.29 12.45
N LEU A 3 12.06 -1.03 11.14
CA LEU A 3 11.38 0.12 10.51
C LEU A 3 9.87 0.21 10.82
N ILE A 4 9.13 -0.90 10.65
CA ILE A 4 7.67 -0.91 10.88
C ILE A 4 7.34 -0.61 12.35
N GLN A 5 8.15 -1.12 13.28
CA GLN A 5 7.95 -0.93 14.71
C GLN A 5 8.35 0.47 15.16
N ASP A 6 9.49 0.96 14.67
CA ASP A 6 10.04 2.29 14.98
C ASP A 6 9.11 3.40 14.48
N GLU A 7 8.59 3.24 13.25
CA GLU A 7 7.65 4.18 12.61
C GLU A 7 6.18 3.91 12.98
N LYS A 8 5.92 2.90 13.83
CA LYS A 8 4.57 2.50 14.30
C LYS A 8 3.55 2.30 13.16
N LEU A 9 4.00 1.73 12.05
CA LEU A 9 3.15 1.48 10.88
C LEU A 9 2.12 0.39 11.18
N LYS A 10 0.85 0.65 10.83
CA LYS A 10 -0.24 -0.28 11.12
C LYS A 10 -0.14 -1.52 10.26
N CYS A 11 -0.09 -2.68 10.89
CA CYS A 11 -0.08 -3.97 10.19
C CYS A 11 -1.16 -4.88 10.78
N ALA A 12 -1.68 -5.78 9.95
CA ALA A 12 -2.46 -6.92 10.41
C ALA A 12 -1.55 -7.88 11.20
N GLU A 13 -2.17 -8.86 11.88
CA GLU A 13 -1.44 -9.87 12.65
C GLU A 13 -0.42 -10.67 11.82
N CYS A 14 -0.70 -10.86 10.52
CA CYS A 14 0.21 -11.50 9.58
C CYS A 14 1.36 -10.60 9.08
N GLY A 15 1.41 -9.34 9.52
CA GLY A 15 2.42 -8.35 9.09
C GLY A 15 2.11 -7.63 7.78
N TYR A 16 0.95 -7.88 7.16
CA TYR A 16 0.52 -7.15 5.96
C TYR A 16 0.10 -5.72 6.33
N PRO A 17 0.44 -4.68 5.53
CA PRO A 17 0.09 -3.30 5.84
C PRO A 17 -1.43 -3.10 5.87
N ILE A 18 -1.92 -2.34 6.86
CA ILE A 18 -3.31 -1.85 6.89
C ILE A 18 -3.31 -0.47 6.24
N VAL A 19 -3.94 -0.36 5.08
CA VAL A 19 -3.94 0.86 4.26
C VAL A 19 -5.35 1.40 4.06
N THR A 20 -5.47 2.64 3.59
CA THR A 20 -6.74 3.22 3.12
C THR A 20 -7.11 2.68 1.73
N GLU A 21 -8.34 2.96 1.28
CA GLU A 21 -8.80 2.70 -0.10
C GLU A 21 -7.94 3.43 -1.16
N THR A 22 -7.19 4.46 -0.75
CA THR A 22 -6.26 5.23 -1.58
C THR A 22 -4.81 4.76 -1.48
N LEU A 23 -4.58 3.58 -0.88
CA LEU A 23 -3.26 2.95 -0.69
C LEU A 23 -2.35 3.65 0.33
N GLU A 24 -2.87 4.57 1.14
CA GLU A 24 -2.09 5.26 2.16
C GLU A 24 -1.90 4.37 3.39
N TRP A 25 -0.65 4.13 3.76
CA TRP A 25 -0.27 3.32 4.92
C TRP A 25 -0.02 4.17 6.17
N ALA A 26 0.56 5.36 5.96
CA ALA A 26 0.79 6.40 6.95
C ALA A 26 0.83 7.76 6.23
N PRO A 27 0.81 8.90 6.94
CA PRO A 27 0.75 10.22 6.31
C PRO A 27 1.80 10.41 5.21
N ASN A 28 1.34 10.60 3.96
CA ASN A 28 2.17 10.72 2.75
C ASN A 28 3.04 9.49 2.42
N LEU A 29 2.73 8.32 2.96
CA LEU A 29 3.39 7.05 2.69
C LEU A 29 2.38 6.08 2.07
N TYR A 30 2.62 5.68 0.82
CA TYR A 30 1.72 4.84 0.05
C TYR A 30 2.35 3.49 -0.31
N VAL A 31 1.50 2.48 -0.54
CA VAL A 31 1.92 1.15 -0.98
C VAL A 31 1.66 0.91 -2.47
N ALA A 32 2.49 0.07 -3.08
CA ALA A 32 2.32 -0.43 -4.44
C ALA A 32 2.83 -1.87 -4.53
N GLY A 33 2.62 -2.54 -5.66
CA GLY A 33 3.08 -3.91 -5.84
C GLY A 33 2.31 -4.89 -4.97
N ALA A 34 2.99 -5.93 -4.47
CA ALA A 34 2.39 -6.96 -3.63
C ALA A 34 1.76 -6.44 -2.33
N LEU A 35 2.15 -5.26 -1.85
CA LEU A 35 1.60 -4.62 -0.65
C LEU A 35 0.27 -3.89 -0.91
N ALA A 36 -0.07 -3.65 -2.18
CA ALA A 36 -1.33 -3.03 -2.60
C ALA A 36 -2.34 -4.07 -3.13
N GLU A 37 -2.04 -5.37 -3.02
CA GLU A 37 -2.85 -6.44 -3.61
C GLU A 37 -4.27 -6.50 -3.04
N LEU A 38 -4.45 -6.17 -1.76
CA LEU A 38 -5.79 -6.18 -1.16
C LEU A 38 -6.73 -5.13 -1.77
N GLU A 39 -6.19 -4.00 -2.22
CA GLU A 39 -6.97 -2.90 -2.82
C GLU A 39 -7.01 -2.96 -4.36
N ILE A 40 -5.90 -3.35 -5.00
CA ILE A 40 -5.76 -3.38 -6.47
C ILE A 40 -6.11 -4.76 -7.06
N GLY A 41 -5.98 -5.83 -6.28
CA GLY A 41 -6.14 -7.22 -6.73
C GLY A 41 -4.87 -7.81 -7.35
N LEU A 42 -5.04 -8.98 -8.00
CA LEU A 42 -3.95 -9.83 -8.51
C LEU A 42 -2.98 -9.12 -9.48
N ILE A 43 -3.45 -8.09 -10.19
CA ILE A 43 -2.61 -7.35 -11.12
C ILE A 43 -1.61 -6.42 -10.43
N SER A 44 -1.76 -6.18 -9.13
CA SER A 44 -0.89 -5.32 -8.31
C SER A 44 0.60 -5.62 -8.50
N ARG A 45 0.95 -6.89 -8.75
CA ARG A 45 2.33 -7.37 -8.93
C ARG A 45 2.92 -7.15 -10.32
N ASN A 46 2.15 -6.65 -11.29
CA ASN A 46 2.61 -6.40 -12.65
C ASN A 46 2.61 -4.89 -12.99
N ILE A 47 3.08 -4.56 -14.20
CA ILE A 47 3.20 -3.16 -14.65
C ILE A 47 1.83 -2.46 -14.74
N SER A 48 0.75 -3.19 -15.08
CA SER A 48 -0.61 -2.66 -15.08
C SER A 48 -1.05 -2.26 -13.67
N GLY A 49 -0.81 -3.12 -12.67
CA GLY A 49 -1.09 -2.81 -11.27
C GLY A 49 -0.26 -1.65 -10.73
N ALA A 50 1.02 -1.57 -11.09
CA ALA A 50 1.86 -0.42 -10.71
C ALA A 50 1.31 0.90 -11.25
N ARG A 51 0.84 0.92 -12.51
CA ARG A 51 0.20 2.10 -13.11
C ARG A 51 -1.12 2.44 -12.44
N GLN A 52 -1.91 1.44 -12.08
CA GLN A 52 -3.17 1.65 -11.36
C GLN A 52 -2.92 2.22 -9.96
N ALA A 53 -1.93 1.70 -9.23
CA ALA A 53 -1.50 2.23 -7.93
C ALA A 53 -1.13 3.71 -8.04
N ALA A 54 -0.27 4.05 -9.01
CA ALA A 54 0.14 5.43 -9.26
C ALA A 54 -1.05 6.35 -9.55
N LYS A 55 -2.05 5.88 -10.31
CA LYS A 55 -3.28 6.63 -10.58
C LYS A 55 -4.12 6.86 -9.33
N MET A 56 -4.26 5.84 -8.47
CA MET A 56 -4.99 5.96 -7.19
C MET A 56 -4.32 6.96 -6.26
N ILE A 57 -2.99 6.84 -6.11
CA ILE A 57 -2.18 7.74 -5.28
C ILE A 57 -2.23 9.18 -5.81
N ALA A 58 -2.13 9.38 -7.12
CA ALA A 58 -2.20 10.72 -7.69
C ALA A 58 -3.55 11.42 -7.49
N ASN A 59 -4.63 10.66 -7.28
CA ASN A 59 -5.98 11.18 -7.05
C ASN A 59 -6.33 11.30 -5.55
N SER A 60 -5.44 10.88 -4.64
CA SER A 60 -5.69 10.91 -3.19
C SER A 60 -5.22 12.20 -2.51
N VAL A 61 -4.55 13.07 -3.28
CA VAL A 61 -3.98 14.36 -2.86
C VAL A 61 -4.94 15.50 -3.19
#